data_AF-A0A830GTZ8-F1
#
_entry.id   AF-A0A830GTZ8-F1
#
_cell.length_a   1.000
_cell.length_b   1.000
_cell.length_c   1.000
_cell.angle_alpha   90.00
_cell.angle_beta   90.00
_cell.angle_gamma   90.00
#
_symmetry.space_group_name_H-M   'P 1'
#
loop_
_entity.id
_entity.type
_entity.pdbx_description
1 polymer ?
#
loop_
_entity_poly.entity_id
_entity_poly.type
_entity_poly.pdbx_seq_one_letter_code
_entity_poly.pdbx_strand_id
1 'polypeptide(L)'
;MLRQFHRAKPLQAAKLTAIVLTLLYSTGVYLRIVPSERITTLFLVPLMALALALTVVGEALYAGYRAARTDGHLTATLTADLGYTIVRAVELGTAVAAVAGVAAVVASIPAGPMSGPGAIGLFLVLVGLGVLVLLAGLLRSLAELYRHRQGARSDERRPGSFS
;
A
#
# COMPACT_ATOMS: atom_id res chain seq x y z
N MET A 1 12.22 1.46 19.77
CA MET A 1 11.18 0.65 19.09
C MET A 1 11.07 0.92 17.58
N LEU A 2 10.81 2.15 17.09
CA LEU A 2 10.74 2.40 15.63
C LEU A 2 12.03 2.04 14.87
N ARG A 3 13.22 2.41 15.39
CA ARG A 3 14.52 2.12 14.73
C ARG A 3 14.77 0.61 14.47
N GLN A 4 14.24 -0.29 15.30
CA GLN A 4 14.36 -1.74 15.09
C GLN A 4 13.43 -2.24 13.99
N PHE A 5 12.22 -1.68 13.88
CA PHE A 5 11.26 -2.00 12.82
C PHE A 5 11.81 -1.61 11.42
N HIS A 6 12.44 -0.43 11.31
CA HIS A 6 13.09 0.03 10.09
C HIS A 6 14.23 -0.89 9.61
N ARG A 7 14.99 -1.49 10.53
CA ARG A 7 16.06 -2.44 10.20
C ARG A 7 15.54 -3.84 9.86
N ALA A 8 14.47 -4.29 10.52
CA ALA A 8 13.89 -5.61 10.29
C ALA A 8 13.06 -5.68 9.00
N LYS A 9 12.40 -4.59 8.60
CA LYS A 9 11.54 -4.51 7.41
C LYS A 9 11.69 -3.16 6.67
N PRO A 10 12.82 -2.93 5.98
CA PRO A 10 13.11 -1.63 5.35
C PRO A 10 12.10 -1.26 4.25
N LEU A 11 11.59 -2.25 3.53
CA LEU A 11 10.64 -2.05 2.43
C LEU A 11 9.26 -1.57 2.92
N GLN A 12 8.80 -2.09 4.05
CA GLN A 12 7.55 -1.67 4.64
C GLN A 12 7.63 -0.27 5.24
N ALA A 13 8.78 0.05 5.85
CA ALA A 13 9.05 1.41 6.27
C ALA A 13 9.03 2.38 5.09
N ALA A 14 9.66 2.02 3.97
CA ALA A 14 9.64 2.83 2.75
C ALA A 14 8.22 3.05 2.21
N LYS A 15 7.40 1.99 2.15
CA LYS A 15 5.98 2.08 1.77
C LYS A 15 5.21 3.03 2.69
N LEU A 16 5.37 2.87 4.00
CA LEU A 16 4.71 3.74 4.98
C LEU A 16 5.16 5.20 4.81
N THR A 17 6.45 5.45 4.62
CA THR A 17 6.98 6.79 4.35
C THR A 17 6.37 7.37 3.08
N ALA A 18 6.31 6.60 2.00
CA ALA A 18 5.71 7.03 0.74
C ALA A 18 4.21 7.35 0.91
N ILE A 19 3.45 6.52 1.64
CA ILE A 19 2.05 6.77 1.97
C ILE A 19 1.90 8.07 2.77
N VAL A 20 2.67 8.24 3.84
CA VAL A 20 2.60 9.42 4.72
C VAL A 20 2.97 10.69 3.95
N LEU A 21 4.04 10.68 3.16
CA LEU A 21 4.43 11.81 2.33
C LEU A 21 3.35 12.15 1.30
N THR A 22 2.76 11.13 0.67
CA THR A 22 1.67 11.33 -0.30
C THR A 22 0.45 11.95 0.36
N LEU A 23 0.07 11.51 1.57
CA LEU A 23 -1.05 12.07 2.32
C LEU A 23 -0.77 13.50 2.76
N LEU A 24 0.39 13.78 3.36
CA LEU A 24 0.78 15.13 3.78
C LEU A 24 0.80 16.10 2.60
N TYR A 25 1.34 15.67 1.47
CA TYR A 25 1.34 16.45 0.25
C TYR A 25 -0.08 16.72 -0.26
N SER A 26 -0.92 15.70 -0.33
CA SER A 26 -2.32 15.81 -0.75
C SER A 26 -3.11 16.78 0.14
N THR A 27 -2.94 16.67 1.45
CA THR A 27 -3.55 17.56 2.44
C THR A 27 -3.03 18.99 2.29
N GLY A 28 -1.71 19.17 2.08
CA GLY A 28 -1.11 20.49 1.87
C GLY A 28 -1.62 21.19 0.60
N VAL A 29 -1.82 20.45 -0.48
CA VAL A 29 -2.44 20.95 -1.72
C VAL A 29 -3.92 21.29 -1.48
N TYR A 30 -4.69 20.41 -0.84
CA TYR A 30 -6.11 20.64 -0.54
C TYR A 30 -6.33 21.89 0.34
N LEU A 31 -5.51 22.07 1.37
CA LEU A 31 -5.56 23.23 2.27
C LEU A 31 -4.96 24.50 1.66
N ARG A 32 -4.50 24.47 0.40
CA ARG A 32 -3.82 25.58 -0.29
C ARG A 32 -2.56 26.09 0.43
N ILE A 33 -1.95 25.25 1.26
CA ILE A 33 -0.67 25.55 1.93
C ILE A 33 0.47 25.49 0.91
N VAL A 34 0.38 24.54 -0.03
CA VAL A 34 1.32 24.44 -1.16
C VAL A 34 0.76 25.24 -2.33
N PRO A 35 1.50 26.22 -2.88
CA PRO A 35 1.05 26.95 -4.07
C PRO A 35 1.00 25.99 -5.27
N SER A 36 -0.21 25.58 -5.63
CA SER A 36 -0.48 24.74 -6.80
C SER A 36 -1.31 25.52 -7.81
N GLU A 37 -0.66 26.08 -8.83
CA GLU A 37 -1.38 26.80 -9.89
C GLU A 37 -1.96 25.86 -10.95
N ARG A 38 -1.69 24.55 -10.89
CA ARG A 38 -2.06 23.59 -11.93
C ARG A 38 -2.76 22.35 -11.38
N ILE A 39 -3.78 21.89 -12.11
CA ILE A 39 -4.46 20.61 -11.85
C ILE A 39 -3.49 19.43 -11.92
N THR A 40 -2.37 19.56 -12.65
CA THR A 40 -1.31 18.54 -12.78
C THR A 40 -0.75 18.10 -11.42
N THR A 41 -0.72 18.99 -10.43
CA THR A 41 -0.24 18.64 -9.09
C THR A 41 -1.13 17.64 -8.36
N LEU A 42 -2.41 17.54 -8.72
CA LEU A 42 -3.33 16.55 -8.19
C LEU A 42 -3.13 15.15 -8.82
N PHE A 43 -2.49 15.05 -10.00
CA PHE A 43 -2.14 13.77 -10.61
C PHE A 43 -0.99 13.06 -9.89
N LEU A 44 -0.25 13.76 -9.03
CA LEU A 44 0.83 13.17 -8.24
C LEU A 44 0.29 12.06 -7.32
N VAL A 45 -0.92 12.24 -6.78
CA VAL A 45 -1.56 11.30 -5.86
C VAL A 45 -1.86 9.95 -6.52
N PRO A 46 -2.63 9.88 -7.63
CA PRO A 46 -2.86 8.61 -8.33
C PRO A 46 -1.56 8.00 -8.87
N LEU A 47 -0.57 8.80 -9.28
CA LEU A 47 0.72 8.28 -9.73
C LEU A 47 1.49 7.58 -8.59
N MET A 48 1.60 8.21 -7.42
CA MET A 48 2.25 7.63 -6.25
C MET A 48 1.51 6.38 -5.76
N ALA A 49 0.17 6.41 -5.78
CA ALA A 49 -0.63 5.26 -5.42
C ALA A 49 -0.46 4.09 -6.40
N LEU A 50 -0.35 4.36 -7.71
CA LEU A 50 -0.05 3.33 -8.71
C LEU A 50 1.34 2.72 -8.49
N ALA A 51 2.36 3.53 -8.21
CA ALA A 51 3.70 3.04 -7.88
C ALA A 51 3.70 2.13 -6.63
N LEU A 52 2.94 2.51 -5.60
CA LEU A 52 2.73 1.69 -4.41
C LEU A 52 2.01 0.38 -4.73
N ALA A 53 0.96 0.42 -5.55
CA ALA A 53 0.23 -0.77 -5.99
C ALA A 53 1.16 -1.75 -6.73
N LEU A 54 1.96 -1.26 -7.68
CA LEU A 54 2.95 -2.08 -8.38
C LEU A 54 3.98 -2.69 -7.42
N THR A 55 4.41 -1.95 -6.41
CA THR A 55 5.33 -2.46 -5.39
C THR A 55 4.71 -3.59 -4.56
N VAL A 56 3.43 -3.46 -4.17
CA VAL A 56 2.67 -4.52 -3.49
C VAL A 56 2.55 -5.77 -4.36
N VAL A 57 2.18 -5.60 -5.64
CA VAL A 57 2.06 -6.72 -6.58
C VAL A 57 3.43 -7.40 -6.78
N GLY A 58 4.50 -6.64 -6.97
CA GLY A 58 5.86 -7.15 -7.12
C GLY A 58 6.33 -7.95 -5.91
N GLU A 59 6.07 -7.47 -4.70
CA GLU A 59 6.35 -8.22 -3.47
C GLU A 59 5.56 -9.53 -3.37
N ALA A 60 4.29 -9.52 -3.74
CA ALA A 60 3.45 -10.71 -3.71
C ALA A 60 3.95 -11.76 -4.73
N LEU A 61 4.31 -11.32 -5.94
CA LEU A 61 4.90 -12.18 -6.96
C LEU A 61 6.24 -12.75 -6.49
N TYR A 62 7.13 -11.93 -5.92
CA TYR A 62 8.41 -12.39 -5.41
C TYR A 62 8.25 -13.38 -4.25
N ALA A 63 7.35 -13.09 -3.31
CA ALA A 63 7.04 -14.00 -2.21
C ALA A 63 6.44 -15.31 -2.71
N GLY A 64 5.54 -15.25 -3.69
CA GLY A 64 4.95 -16.42 -4.33
C GLY A 64 6.00 -17.26 -5.07
N TYR A 65 6.85 -16.63 -5.87
CA TYR A 65 7.95 -17.28 -6.59
C TYR A 65 8.92 -17.97 -5.63
N ARG A 66 9.34 -17.28 -4.56
CA ARG A 66 10.22 -17.87 -3.55
C ARG A 66 9.56 -19.06 -2.88
N ALA A 67 8.28 -18.94 -2.53
CA ALA A 67 7.56 -20.00 -1.85
C ALA A 67 7.40 -21.24 -2.73
N ALA A 68 7.06 -21.06 -4.02
CA ALA A 68 6.99 -22.12 -5.03
C ALA A 68 8.33 -22.82 -5.27
N ARG A 69 9.46 -22.17 -4.95
CA ARG A 69 10.79 -22.78 -4.99
C ARG A 69 11.20 -23.53 -3.71
N THR A 70 10.46 -23.37 -2.61
CA THR A 70 10.88 -23.88 -1.29
C THR A 70 9.96 -24.94 -0.68
N ASP A 71 8.87 -25.32 -1.35
CA ASP A 71 7.94 -26.46 -1.09
C ASP A 71 7.46 -26.78 0.35
N GLY A 72 7.92 -26.11 1.41
CA GLY A 72 7.89 -26.69 2.75
C GLY A 72 6.93 -26.10 3.79
N HIS A 73 6.48 -24.85 3.71
CA HIS A 73 5.87 -24.19 4.90
C HIS A 73 4.74 -23.19 4.66
N LEU A 74 4.11 -23.20 3.49
CA LEU A 74 3.05 -22.23 3.18
C LEU A 74 1.78 -22.43 4.02
N THR A 75 1.30 -23.66 4.12
CA THR A 75 0.03 -24.00 4.78
C THR A 75 0.09 -23.83 6.30
N ALA A 76 1.20 -24.20 6.94
CA ALA A 76 1.41 -24.02 8.39
C ALA A 76 1.52 -22.54 8.80
N THR A 77 1.99 -21.67 7.89
CA THR A 77 2.11 -20.22 8.14
C THR A 77 0.77 -19.50 7.95
N LEU A 78 -0.08 -19.99 7.04
CA LEU A 78 -1.39 -19.40 6.73
C LEU A 78 -2.41 -19.59 7.86
N THR A 79 -2.40 -20.73 8.55
CA THR A 79 -3.32 -21.03 9.66
C THR A 79 -2.90 -20.38 10.99
N ALA A 80 -1.63 -19.98 11.13
CA ALA A 80 -1.12 -19.38 12.37
C ALA A 80 -1.59 -17.93 12.59
N ASP A 81 -1.97 -17.20 11.55
CA ASP A 81 -2.46 -15.82 11.69
C ASP A 81 -3.42 -15.40 10.54
N LEU A 82 -4.68 -15.82 10.69
CA LEU A 82 -5.78 -15.52 9.78
C LEU A 82 -6.01 -14.01 9.58
N GLY A 83 -5.92 -13.22 10.66
CA GLY A 83 -6.14 -11.77 10.59
C GLY A 83 -5.10 -11.07 9.73
N TYR A 84 -3.83 -11.41 9.91
CA TYR A 84 -2.74 -10.88 9.07
C TYR A 84 -2.86 -11.31 7.61
N THR A 85 -3.29 -12.55 7.37
CA THR A 85 -3.50 -13.08 6.01
C THR A 85 -4.61 -12.33 5.29
N ILE A 86 -5.72 -12.05 5.98
CA ILE A 86 -6.84 -11.27 5.41
C ILE A 86 -6.37 -9.86 5.03
N VAL A 87 -5.68 -9.15 5.92
CA VAL A 87 -5.19 -7.79 5.62
C VAL A 87 -4.24 -7.79 4.42
N ARG A 88 -3.38 -8.80 4.31
CA ARG A 88 -2.48 -8.97 3.17
C ARG A 88 -3.25 -9.28 1.88
N ALA A 89 -4.29 -10.11 1.94
CA ALA A 89 -5.14 -10.41 0.80
C ALA A 89 -5.90 -9.17 0.32
N VAL A 90 -6.40 -8.35 1.25
CA VAL A 90 -7.05 -7.06 0.94
C VAL A 90 -6.06 -6.08 0.32
N GLU A 91 -4.86 -5.93 0.87
CA GLU A 91 -3.81 -5.07 0.31
C GLU A 91 -3.44 -5.50 -1.12
N LEU A 92 -3.22 -6.80 -1.34
CA LEU A 92 -2.90 -7.32 -2.65
C LEU A 92 -4.08 -7.18 -3.63
N GLY A 93 -5.29 -7.54 -3.20
CA GLY A 93 -6.49 -7.45 -4.02
C GLY A 93 -6.78 -6.02 -4.47
N THR A 94 -6.66 -5.05 -3.55
CA THR A 94 -6.81 -3.63 -3.87
C THR A 94 -5.71 -3.13 -4.80
N ALA A 95 -4.46 -3.55 -4.61
CA ALA A 95 -3.36 -3.20 -5.51
C ALA A 95 -3.57 -3.76 -6.92
N VAL A 96 -3.97 -5.03 -7.05
CA VAL A 96 -4.27 -5.65 -8.35
C VAL A 96 -5.45 -4.95 -9.01
N ALA A 97 -6.54 -4.69 -8.28
CA ALA A 97 -7.71 -4.00 -8.78
C ALA A 97 -7.36 -2.56 -9.25
N ALA A 98 -6.49 -1.86 -8.52
CA ALA A 98 -6.03 -0.54 -8.92
C ALA A 98 -5.21 -0.59 -10.21
N VAL A 99 -4.24 -1.50 -10.33
CA VAL A 99 -3.44 -1.67 -11.56
C VAL A 99 -4.33 -2.02 -12.75
N ALA A 100 -5.23 -3.00 -12.59
CA ALA A 100 -6.18 -3.39 -13.62
C ALA A 100 -7.15 -2.25 -13.98
N GLY A 101 -7.64 -1.51 -12.99
CA GLY A 101 -8.51 -0.36 -13.17
C GLY A 101 -7.82 0.77 -13.94
N VAL A 102 -6.56 1.09 -13.62
CA VAL A 102 -5.78 2.05 -14.40
C VAL A 102 -5.56 1.57 -15.83
N ALA A 103 -5.20 0.30 -16.03
CA ALA A 103 -5.04 -0.26 -17.37
C ALA A 103 -6.34 -0.20 -18.19
N ALA A 104 -7.47 -0.51 -17.58
CA ALA A 104 -8.79 -0.40 -18.20
C ALA A 104 -9.13 1.06 -18.56
N VAL A 105 -8.85 2.00 -17.64
CA VAL A 105 -9.00 3.44 -17.91
C VAL A 105 -8.16 3.86 -19.10
N VAL A 106 -6.87 3.52 -19.13
CA VAL A 106 -5.96 3.85 -20.24
C VAL A 106 -6.45 3.25 -21.57
N ALA A 107 -6.88 1.99 -21.57
CA ALA A 107 -7.41 1.32 -22.75
C ALA A 107 -8.72 1.96 -23.27
N SER A 108 -9.48 2.62 -22.40
CA SER A 108 -10.73 3.30 -22.75
C SER A 108 -10.55 4.74 -23.24
N ILE A 109 -9.33 5.29 -23.22
CA ILE A 109 -9.06 6.65 -23.69
C ILE A 109 -9.22 6.70 -25.22
N PRO A 110 -10.16 7.52 -25.76
CA PRO A 110 -10.33 7.66 -27.20
C PRO A 110 -9.09 8.32 -27.83
N ALA A 111 -8.80 8.00 -29.10
CA ALA A 111 -7.68 8.60 -29.83
C ALA A 111 -7.87 10.11 -30.13
N GLY A 112 -9.09 10.64 -29.97
CA GLY A 112 -9.43 12.05 -30.17
C GLY A 112 -9.48 12.86 -28.86
N PRO A 113 -9.58 14.21 -28.96
CA PRO A 113 -9.66 15.07 -27.78
C PRO A 113 -10.89 14.72 -26.93
N MET A 114 -10.64 14.42 -25.66
CA MET A 114 -11.68 14.07 -24.71
C MET A 114 -12.42 15.33 -24.24
N SER A 115 -13.75 15.29 -24.19
CA SER A 115 -14.54 16.41 -23.66
C SER A 115 -14.24 16.63 -22.18
N GLY A 116 -14.28 17.89 -21.74
CA GLY A 116 -13.94 18.30 -20.37
C GLY A 116 -14.60 17.44 -19.26
N PRO A 117 -15.92 17.14 -19.34
CA PRO A 117 -16.58 16.29 -18.34
C PRO A 117 -16.04 14.86 -18.29
N GLY A 118 -15.68 14.27 -19.44
CA GLY A 118 -15.12 12.91 -19.51
C GLY A 118 -13.74 12.82 -18.86
N ALA A 119 -12.89 13.83 -19.09
CA ALA A 119 -11.56 13.91 -18.48
C ALA A 119 -11.63 14.05 -16.95
N ILE A 120 -12.59 14.84 -16.43
CA ILE A 120 -12.82 14.99 -14.99
C ILE A 120 -13.30 13.68 -14.37
N GLY A 121 -14.23 12.97 -15.03
CA GLY A 121 -14.72 11.68 -14.57
C GLY A 121 -13.59 10.64 -14.43
N LEU A 122 -12.74 10.51 -15.45
CA LEU A 122 -11.58 9.63 -15.40
C LEU A 122 -10.60 10.02 -14.28
N PHE A 123 -10.35 11.31 -14.11
CA PHE A 123 -9.50 11.81 -13.04
C PHE A 123 -10.03 11.40 -11.65
N LEU A 124 -11.33 11.53 -11.40
CA LEU A 124 -11.95 11.10 -10.13
C LEU A 124 -11.83 9.60 -9.89
N VAL A 125 -11.99 8.78 -10.94
CA VAL A 125 -11.78 7.32 -10.84
C VAL A 125 -10.35 7.01 -10.44
N LEU A 126 -9.36 7.63 -11.09
CA LEU A 126 -7.94 7.44 -10.77
C LEU A 126 -7.61 7.87 -9.34
N VAL A 127 -8.13 9.00 -8.89
CA VAL A 127 -7.97 9.45 -7.49
C VAL A 127 -8.62 8.46 -6.52
N GLY A 128 -9.83 7.98 -6.81
CA GLY A 128 -10.53 7.00 -5.98
C GLY A 128 -9.74 5.70 -5.83
N LEU A 129 -9.23 5.16 -6.95
CA LEU A 129 -8.32 4.00 -6.93
C LEU A 129 -7.07 4.29 -6.10
N GLY A 130 -6.49 5.48 -6.24
CA GLY A 130 -5.32 5.87 -5.49
C GLY A 130 -5.57 5.90 -3.98
N VAL A 131 -6.69 6.49 -3.55
CA VAL A 131 -7.11 6.53 -2.14
C VAL A 131 -7.32 5.12 -1.59
N LEU A 132 -7.94 4.22 -2.35
CA LEU A 132 -8.14 2.83 -1.93
C LEU A 132 -6.81 2.11 -1.66
N VAL A 133 -5.81 2.29 -2.54
CA VAL A 133 -4.47 1.71 -2.35
C VAL A 133 -3.79 2.28 -1.11
N LEU A 134 -3.88 3.60 -0.90
CA LEU A 134 -3.29 4.25 0.29
C LEU A 134 -3.94 3.74 1.59
N LEU A 135 -5.27 3.61 1.63
CA LEU A 135 -6.00 3.08 2.78
C LEU A 135 -5.64 1.62 3.07
N ALA A 136 -5.54 0.79 2.03
CA ALA A 136 -5.15 -0.61 2.20
C ALA A 136 -3.70 -0.74 2.73
N GLY A 137 -2.77 0.07 2.21
CA GLY A 137 -1.39 0.14 2.69
C GLY A 137 -1.27 0.67 4.12
N LEU A 138 -2.13 1.62 4.52
CA LEU A 138 -2.24 2.09 5.91
C LEU A 138 -2.72 0.98 6.84
N LEU A 139 -3.80 0.29 6.48
CA LEU A 139 -4.34 -0.84 7.25
C LEU A 139 -3.28 -1.92 7.45
N ARG A 140 -2.52 -2.23 6.38
CA ARG A 140 -1.40 -3.16 6.45
C ARG A 140 -0.33 -2.71 7.42
N SER A 141 0.09 -1.45 7.33
CA SER A 141 1.12 -0.89 8.21
C SER A 141 0.68 -0.86 9.66
N LEU A 142 -0.59 -0.56 9.92
CA LEU A 142 -1.19 -0.57 11.25
C LEU A 142 -1.24 -1.99 11.84
N ALA A 143 -1.66 -2.98 11.04
CA ALA A 143 -1.69 -4.38 11.46
C ALA A 143 -0.29 -4.89 11.86
N GLU A 144 0.74 -4.49 11.12
CA GLU A 144 2.11 -4.85 11.49
C GLU A 144 2.63 -4.17 12.75
N LEU A 145 2.30 -2.89 12.93
CA LEU A 145 2.67 -2.15 14.13
C LEU A 145 1.99 -2.76 15.37
N TYR A 146 0.72 -3.15 15.25
CA TYR A 146 -0.03 -3.81 16.32
C TYR A 146 0.60 -5.15 16.71
N ARG A 147 0.99 -5.98 15.73
CA ARG A 147 1.69 -7.24 15.99
C ARG A 147 3.05 -7.05 16.64
N HIS A 148 3.85 -6.08 16.18
CA HIS A 148 5.14 -5.79 16.82
C HIS A 148 4.98 -5.37 18.28
N ARG A 149 3.93 -4.60 18.60
CA ARG A 149 3.62 -4.22 20.00
C ARG A 149 3.14 -5.40 20.84
N GLN A 150 2.36 -6.33 20.28
CA GLN A 150 1.93 -7.53 21.01
C GLN A 150 3.10 -8.50 21.26
N GLY A 151 3.99 -8.72 20.29
CA GLY A 151 5.18 -9.55 20.47
C GLY A 151 6.11 -9.02 21.56
N ALA A 152 6.38 -7.71 21.56
CA ALA A 152 7.20 -7.07 22.58
C ALA A 152 6.61 -7.19 24.00
N ARG A 153 5.28 -7.09 24.16
CA ARG A 153 4.60 -7.27 25.45
C ARG A 153 4.62 -8.71 25.97
N SER A 154 4.67 -9.69 25.07
CA SER A 154 4.72 -11.10 25.44
C SER A 154 6.11 -11.52 25.94
N ASP A 155 7.17 -10.95 25.37
CA ASP A 155 8.54 -11.15 25.86
C ASP A 155 8.77 -10.48 27.22
N GLU A 156 8.19 -9.29 27.45
CA GLU A 156 8.30 -8.57 28.73
C GLU A 156 7.58 -9.30 29.89
N ARG A 157 6.61 -10.17 29.59
CA ARG A 157 5.93 -11.03 30.58
C ARG A 157 6.68 -12.33 30.90
N ARG A 158 7.82 -12.61 30.27
CA ARG A 158 8.71 -13.73 30.63
C ARG A 158 10.04 -13.22 31.22
N PRO A 159 10.04 -12.57 32.40
CA PRO A 159 11.29 -12.35 33.11
C PRO A 159 11.71 -13.67 33.77
N GLY A 160 12.57 -14.47 33.11
CA GLY A 160 13.20 -15.61 33.82
C GLY A 160 13.54 -16.89 33.06
N SER A 161 13.87 -16.86 31.77
CA SER A 161 14.51 -18.02 31.12
C SER A 161 15.85 -17.65 30.46
N PHE A 162 16.78 -17.17 31.28
CA PHE A 162 18.20 -17.31 30.98
C PHE A 162 18.75 -18.28 32.02
N SER A 163 18.93 -19.54 31.60
CA SER A 163 19.80 -20.52 32.26
C SER A 163 21.21 -20.36 31.73
#